data_AF-A0A454VYD9-F1
#
_entry.id   AF-A0A454VYD9-F1
#
_cell.length_a   1.000
_cell.length_b   1.000
_cell.length_c   1.000
_cell.angle_alpha   90.00
_cell.angle_beta   90.00
_cell.angle_gamma   90.00
#
_symmetry.space_group_name_H-M   'P 1'
#
loop_
_entity.id
_entity.type
_entity.pdbx_description
1 polymer ?
#
loop_
_entity_poly.entity_id
_entity_poly.type
_entity_poly.pdbx_seq_one_letter_code
_entity_poly.pdbx_strand_id
1 'polypeptide(L)'
;MPSAHAPMPPAGPPGPVGAVIHLADRLRRRQPNPPAPAPQPTDPDDPALELALTVEAAFLGASQSLTDPATAQTYDTTLQTVLLLIDGARAQDVVDDEQWQALRGMLGEMKRAPELI
;
A
#
# COMPACT_ATOMS: atom_id res chain seq x y z
N MET A 1 -20.19 -52.08 -0.86
CA MET A 1 -18.79 -51.59 -0.98
C MET A 1 -18.73 -50.65 -2.19
N PRO A 2 -18.74 -49.31 -2.03
CA PRO A 2 -18.58 -48.38 -3.15
C PRO A 2 -17.11 -48.00 -3.32
N SER A 3 -16.58 -48.17 -4.54
CA SER A 3 -15.23 -47.75 -4.91
C SER A 3 -15.22 -46.30 -5.39
N ALA A 4 -14.19 -45.59 -4.94
CA ALA A 4 -13.89 -44.20 -5.21
C ALA A 4 -13.69 -43.88 -6.69
N HIS A 5 -14.18 -42.72 -7.13
CA HIS A 5 -13.62 -41.99 -8.27
C HIS A 5 -13.67 -40.48 -8.02
N ALA A 6 -12.49 -39.90 -7.89
CA ALA A 6 -12.13 -38.58 -8.42
C ALA A 6 -10.76 -38.76 -9.09
N PRO A 7 -10.25 -37.87 -9.98
CA PRO A 7 -10.85 -36.64 -10.52
C PRO A 7 -10.68 -36.48 -12.06
N MET A 8 -11.44 -35.57 -12.67
CA MET A 8 -10.92 -34.75 -13.79
C MET A 8 -11.68 -33.42 -13.81
N PRO A 9 -10.99 -32.27 -13.65
CA PRO A 9 -11.61 -30.98 -13.92
C PRO A 9 -11.63 -30.74 -15.44
N PRO A 10 -12.74 -30.28 -16.04
CA PRO A 10 -12.69 -29.75 -17.40
C PRO A 10 -12.00 -28.39 -17.37
N ALA A 11 -10.96 -28.26 -18.19
CA ALA A 11 -10.30 -27.00 -18.46
C ALA A 11 -11.28 -26.03 -19.17
N GLY A 12 -11.33 -24.79 -18.69
CA GLY A 12 -11.91 -23.67 -19.42
C GLY A 12 -11.12 -22.39 -19.12
N PRO A 13 -10.59 -21.67 -20.13
CA PRO A 13 -10.17 -20.27 -20.00
C PRO A 13 -11.32 -19.37 -20.49
N PRO A 14 -11.78 -18.40 -19.68
CA PRO A 14 -11.21 -17.05 -19.72
C PRO A 14 -11.08 -16.41 -18.31
N GLY A 15 -10.02 -15.63 -18.09
CA GLY A 15 -9.78 -14.94 -16.82
C GLY A 15 -10.91 -13.95 -16.48
N PRO A 16 -11.44 -13.94 -15.24
CA PRO A 16 -12.58 -13.10 -14.91
C PRO A 16 -12.16 -11.71 -14.41
N VAL A 17 -12.93 -10.72 -14.84
CA VAL A 17 -13.14 -9.46 -14.12
C VAL A 17 -13.50 -9.82 -12.67
N GLY A 18 -12.77 -9.28 -11.70
CA GLY A 18 -12.91 -9.63 -10.28
C GLY A 18 -11.74 -10.40 -9.66
N ALA A 19 -10.52 -10.22 -10.18
CA ALA A 19 -9.31 -10.74 -9.53
C ALA A 19 -9.13 -10.10 -8.15
N VAL A 20 -9.51 -10.83 -7.09
CA VAL A 20 -9.29 -10.44 -5.69
C VAL A 20 -7.79 -10.47 -5.44
N ILE A 21 -7.20 -9.31 -5.15
CA ILE A 21 -5.78 -9.24 -4.81
C ILE A 21 -5.60 -9.68 -3.36
N HIS A 22 -5.00 -10.86 -3.16
CA HIS A 22 -4.79 -11.43 -1.83
C HIS A 22 -3.68 -10.69 -1.05
N LEU A 23 -4.06 -9.68 -0.27
CA LEU A 23 -3.18 -8.86 0.56
C LEU A 23 -2.37 -9.70 1.58
N ALA A 24 -2.99 -10.74 2.15
CA ALA A 24 -2.38 -11.60 3.16
C ALA A 24 -1.13 -12.36 2.65
N ASP A 25 -1.12 -12.77 1.37
CA ASP A 25 -0.02 -13.52 0.79
C ASP A 25 1.20 -12.63 0.48
N ARG A 26 0.98 -11.34 0.19
CA ARG A 26 2.07 -10.37 0.01
C ARG A 26 2.66 -9.91 1.35
N LEU A 27 1.84 -9.71 2.37
CA LEU A 27 2.31 -9.33 3.71
C LEU A 27 3.22 -10.42 4.32
N ARG A 28 2.92 -11.71 4.08
CA ARG A 28 3.77 -12.83 4.51
C ARG A 28 5.15 -12.89 3.84
N ARG A 29 5.33 -12.24 2.68
CA ARG A 29 6.63 -12.15 2.00
C ARG A 29 7.46 -10.93 2.42
N ARG A 30 6.94 -10.05 3.27
CA ARG A 30 7.69 -8.89 3.78
C ARG A 30 8.71 -9.39 4.79
N GLN A 31 9.95 -9.54 4.32
CA GLN A 31 11.13 -9.76 5.16
C GLN A 31 11.24 -8.59 6.17
N PRO A 32 11.64 -8.81 7.43
CA PRO A 32 11.83 -7.72 8.37
C PRO A 32 12.90 -6.79 7.80
N ASN A 33 12.56 -5.53 7.55
CA ASN A 33 13.56 -4.52 7.22
C ASN A 33 14.55 -4.44 8.40
N PRO A 34 15.87 -4.30 8.14
CA PRO A 34 16.81 -3.97 9.20
C PRO A 34 16.41 -2.64 9.88
N PRO A 35 16.82 -2.41 11.14
CA PRO A 35 16.45 -1.22 11.90
C PRO A 35 16.81 0.04 11.10
N ALA A 36 15.83 0.94 10.98
CA ALA A 36 16.01 2.20 10.27
C ALA A 36 17.18 2.99 10.91
N PRO A 37 18.06 3.61 10.11
CA PRO A 37 19.07 4.52 10.62
C PRO A 37 18.38 5.68 11.37
N ALA A 38 19.05 6.20 12.40
CA ALA A 38 18.54 7.29 13.23
C ALA A 38 18.07 8.48 12.38
N PRO A 39 17.00 9.19 12.77
CA PRO A 39 16.48 10.32 12.01
C PRO A 39 17.59 11.35 11.79
N GLN A 40 17.95 11.53 10.51
CA GLN A 40 18.85 12.62 10.12
C GLN A 40 18.09 13.94 10.31
N PRO A 41 18.77 15.03 10.69
CA PRO A 41 18.13 16.34 10.80
C PRO A 41 17.53 16.71 9.45
N THR A 42 16.20 16.73 9.39
CA THR A 42 15.42 17.07 8.21
C THR A 42 15.71 18.53 7.85
N ASP A 43 16.07 18.77 6.58
CA ASP A 43 16.20 20.14 6.07
C ASP A 43 14.83 20.82 6.21
N PRO A 44 14.71 22.01 6.84
CA PRO A 44 13.42 22.68 6.98
C PRO A 44 12.75 23.03 5.65
N ASP A 45 13.48 23.02 4.53
CA ASP A 45 12.97 23.17 3.16
C ASP A 45 12.79 21.81 2.43
N ASP A 46 12.78 20.68 3.15
CA ASP A 46 12.52 19.37 2.54
C ASP A 46 11.04 19.25 2.10
N PRO A 47 10.74 19.13 0.79
CA PRO A 47 9.37 19.01 0.30
C PRO A 47 8.65 17.77 0.87
N ALA A 48 9.37 16.73 1.28
CA ALA A 48 8.78 15.56 1.93
C ALA A 48 8.28 15.89 3.35
N LEU A 49 9.00 16.75 4.09
CA LEU A 49 8.59 17.23 5.41
C LEU A 49 7.36 18.15 5.30
N GLU A 50 7.32 19.06 4.32
CA GLU A 50 6.15 19.91 4.07
C GLU A 50 4.90 19.08 3.76
N LEU A 51 5.04 18.03 2.96
CA LEU A 51 3.96 17.08 2.68
C LEU A 51 3.53 16.37 3.97
N ALA A 52 4.47 15.89 4.78
CA ALA A 52 4.17 15.21 6.04
C ALA A 52 3.39 16.11 7.01
N LEU A 53 3.81 17.37 7.15
CA LEU A 53 3.13 18.37 7.97
C LEU A 53 1.73 18.71 7.43
N THR A 54 1.56 18.75 6.11
CA THR A 54 0.25 18.96 5.47
C THR A 54 -0.71 17.80 5.79
N VAL A 55 -0.22 16.55 5.72
CA VAL A 55 -1.03 15.39 6.08
C VAL A 55 -1.34 15.40 7.58
N GLU A 56 -0.37 15.70 8.44
CA GLU A 56 -0.61 15.82 9.88
C GLU A 56 -1.67 16.88 10.21
N ALA A 57 -1.61 18.04 9.55
CA ALA A 57 -2.62 19.09 9.71
C ALA A 57 -4.03 18.61 9.32
N ALA A 58 -4.15 17.77 8.29
CA ALA A 58 -5.43 17.17 7.91
C ALA A 58 -5.95 16.19 8.97
N PHE A 59 -5.08 15.38 9.57
CA PHE A 59 -5.45 14.48 10.68
C PHE A 59 -5.84 15.26 11.95
N LEU A 60 -5.09 16.30 12.29
CA LEU A 60 -5.40 17.18 13.43
C LEU A 60 -6.76 17.86 13.25
N GLY A 61 -7.13 18.24 12.02
CA GLY A 61 -8.46 18.74 11.69
C GLY A 61 -9.58 17.74 11.99
N ALA A 62 -9.29 16.44 11.97
CA ALA A 62 -10.20 15.35 12.35
C ALA A 62 -10.05 14.90 13.81
N SER A 63 -9.31 15.65 14.64
CA SER A 63 -8.98 15.27 16.04
C SER A 63 -8.20 13.95 16.16
N GLN A 64 -7.42 13.61 15.14
CA GLN A 64 -6.46 12.50 15.13
C GLN A 64 -5.05 13.05 14.95
N SER A 65 -4.01 12.25 15.20
CA SER A 65 -2.63 12.65 14.93
C SER A 65 -1.85 11.46 14.40
N LEU A 66 -1.03 11.65 13.39
CA LEU A 66 -0.12 10.62 12.89
C LEU A 66 1.00 10.30 13.88
N THR A 67 1.22 11.12 14.92
CA THR A 67 2.14 10.78 16.01
C THR A 67 1.56 9.72 16.96
N ASP A 68 0.23 9.52 16.96
CA ASP A 68 -0.40 8.41 17.67
C ASP A 68 -0.13 7.09 16.91
N PRO A 69 0.49 6.07 17.56
CA PRO A 69 0.86 4.83 16.89
C PRO A 69 -0.31 4.09 16.23
N ALA A 70 -1.51 4.15 16.82
CA ALA A 70 -2.69 3.48 16.26
C ALA A 70 -3.19 4.18 14.98
N THR A 71 -3.17 5.51 14.98
CA THR A 71 -3.50 6.33 13.81
C THR A 71 -2.46 6.15 12.69
N ALA A 72 -1.16 6.18 13.03
CA ALA A 72 -0.07 5.92 12.08
C ALA A 72 -0.21 4.56 11.40
N GLN A 73 -0.52 3.52 12.17
CA GLN A 73 -0.73 2.17 11.66
C GLN A 73 -1.94 2.09 10.71
N THR A 74 -3.03 2.77 11.07
CA THR A 74 -4.25 2.84 10.24
C THR A 74 -3.97 3.56 8.93
N TYR A 75 -3.22 4.66 8.97
CA TYR A 75 -2.77 5.40 7.80
C TYR A 75 -1.90 4.53 6.89
N ASP A 76 -0.88 3.86 7.43
CA ASP A 76 0.00 2.98 6.65
C ASP A 76 -0.79 1.83 5.97
N THR A 77 -1.70 1.21 6.71
CA THR A 77 -2.56 0.13 6.19
C THR A 77 -3.46 0.63 5.05
N THR A 78 -4.01 1.82 5.21
CA THR A 78 -4.87 2.45 4.20
C THR A 78 -4.07 2.73 2.93
N LEU A 79 -2.87 3.30 3.04
CA LEU A 79 -2.02 3.56 1.88
C LEU A 79 -1.54 2.30 1.18
N GLN A 80 -1.22 1.24 1.93
CA GLN A 80 -0.91 -0.06 1.33
C GLN A 80 -2.08 -0.60 0.50
N THR A 81 -3.32 -0.38 0.97
CA THR A 81 -4.53 -0.80 0.25
C THR A 81 -4.73 0.01 -1.03
N VAL A 82 -4.49 1.33 -0.99
CA VAL A 82 -4.56 2.19 -2.19
C VAL A 82 -3.48 1.82 -3.22
N LEU A 83 -2.25 1.57 -2.77
CA LEU A 83 -1.17 1.10 -3.65
C LEU A 83 -1.53 -0.23 -4.31
N LEU A 84 -2.19 -1.14 -3.58
CA LEU A 84 -2.67 -2.40 -4.12
C LEU A 84 -3.74 -2.21 -5.21
N LEU A 85 -4.66 -1.27 -4.99
CA LEU A 85 -5.69 -0.92 -5.96
C LEU A 85 -5.06 -0.40 -7.26
N ILE A 86 -4.04 0.45 -7.17
CA ILE A 86 -3.32 1.01 -8.33
C ILE A 86 -2.56 -0.08 -9.08
N ASP A 87 -1.89 -1.00 -8.36
CA ASP A 87 -1.27 -2.18 -8.97
C ASP A 87 -2.31 -3.04 -9.72
N GLY A 88 -3.50 -3.20 -9.14
CA GLY A 88 -4.62 -3.89 -9.77
C GLY A 88 -5.17 -3.18 -11.01
N ALA A 89 -5.22 -1.85 -10.98
CA ALA A 89 -5.67 -1.02 -12.11
C ALA A 89 -4.69 -1.11 -13.28
N ARG A 90 -3.38 -1.10 -13.00
CA ARG A 90 -2.34 -1.31 -14.01
C ARG A 90 -2.43 -2.71 -14.64
N ALA A 91 -2.63 -3.74 -13.82
CA ALA A 91 -2.77 -5.12 -14.28
C ALA A 91 -4.02 -5.37 -15.14
N GLN A 92 -5.01 -4.47 -15.06
CA GLN A 92 -6.23 -4.49 -15.88
C GLN A 92 -6.18 -3.48 -17.03
N ASP A 93 -5.01 -2.89 -17.30
CA ASP A 93 -4.79 -1.85 -18.32
C ASP A 93 -5.73 -0.62 -18.20
N VAL A 94 -6.24 -0.36 -16.99
CA VAL A 94 -7.05 0.84 -16.69
C VAL A 94 -6.16 2.08 -16.56
N VAL A 95 -4.92 1.87 -16.11
CA VAL A 95 -3.90 2.91 -15.93
C VAL A 95 -2.67 2.44 -16.71
N ASP A 96 -2.05 3.33 -17.47
CA ASP A 96 -0.83 3.02 -18.22
C ASP A 96 0.43 2.99 -17.32
N ASP A 97 1.58 2.61 -17.88
CA ASP A 97 2.83 2.51 -17.12
C ASP A 97 3.31 3.84 -16.54
N GLU A 98 3.14 4.94 -17.28
CA GLU A 98 3.62 6.26 -16.87
C GLU A 98 2.77 6.80 -15.72
N GLN A 99 1.44 6.71 -15.85
CA GLN A 99 0.49 7.06 -14.81
C GLN A 99 0.66 6.19 -13.57
N TRP A 100 0.89 4.88 -13.74
CA TRP A 100 1.14 3.97 -12.63
C TRP A 100 2.42 4.36 -11.88
N GLN A 101 3.52 4.63 -12.60
CA GLN A 101 4.78 5.07 -11.98
C GLN A 101 4.61 6.39 -11.23
N ALA A 102 3.95 7.38 -11.84
CA ALA A 102 3.72 8.68 -11.21
C ALA A 102 2.88 8.55 -9.94
N LEU A 103 1.75 7.85 -9.99
CA LEU A 103 0.88 7.63 -8.82
C LEU A 103 1.60 6.87 -7.71
N ARG A 104 2.37 5.84 -8.07
CA ARG A 104 3.10 5.03 -7.10
C ARG A 104 4.25 5.81 -6.45
N GLY A 105 4.92 6.68 -7.19
CA GLY A 105 5.91 7.61 -6.66
C GLY A 105 5.32 8.56 -5.63
N MET A 106 4.26 9.30 -6.01
CA MET A 106 3.59 10.26 -5.11
C MET A 106 3.09 9.60 -3.82
N LEU A 107 2.42 8.45 -3.92
CA LEU A 107 1.93 7.72 -2.75
C LEU A 107 3.05 7.07 -1.93
N GLY A 108 4.17 6.73 -2.57
CA GLY A 108 5.37 6.24 -1.93
C GLY A 108 5.98 7.28 -1.00
N GLU A 109 6.09 8.53 -1.45
CA GLU A 109 6.54 9.65 -0.60
C GLU A 109 5.55 9.93 0.52
N MET A 110 4.25 9.97 0.20
CA MET A 110 3.20 10.22 1.19
C MET A 110 3.14 9.17 2.30
N LYS A 111 3.51 7.92 2.01
CA LYS A 111 3.61 6.82 3.00
C LYS A 111 4.66 7.09 4.08
N ARG A 112 5.70 7.87 3.78
CA ARG A 112 6.77 8.20 4.72
C ARG A 112 6.38 9.30 5.70
N ALA A 113 5.24 9.97 5.51
CA ALA A 113 4.82 11.09 6.33
C ALA A 113 4.92 10.85 7.85
N PRO A 114 4.42 9.74 8.42
CA PRO A 114 4.53 9.48 9.87
C PRO A 114 5.95 9.23 10.37
N GLU A 115 6.91 8.95 9.48
CA GLU A 115 8.32 8.74 9.84
C GLU A 115 9.10 10.07 9.91
N LEU A 116 8.52 11.15 9.38
CA LEU A 116 9.16 12.46 9.22
C LEU A 116 8.72 13.49 10.28
N ILE A 117 7.69 13.17 11.08
CA ILE A 117 7.09 14.01 12.13
C ILE A 117 7.22 13.34 13.50
#